data_AF-A0A4Q2DNK1-F1
#
_entry.id   AF-A0A4Q2DNK1-F1
#
_cell.length_a   1.000
_cell.length_b   1.000
_cell.length_c   1.000
_cell.angle_alpha   90.00
_cell.angle_beta   90.00
_cell.angle_gamma   90.00
#
_symmetry.space_group_name_H-M   'P 1'
#
loop_
_entity.id
_entity.type
_entity.pdbx_description
1 polymer ?
#
loop_
_entity_poly.entity_id
_entity_poly.type
_entity_poly.pdbx_seq_one_letter_code
_entity_poly.pdbx_strand_id
1 'polypeptide(L)'
;MFSTLLIHGCGHHSGEPTSFSFNVAPSFPGSSWEQQTTLPAPETWASKDISEAEGCLELSLQNRISEGRIGVTFSALVVSATKGGKDVRPSLPESVCLKFAKQEFCRSLAREAWFYEQLADSCQGTSVPRCYGFFSSTMGEQPGYPDVTFIPWEKRIYRLEDTDDVLSWDNPSPDWLPDDQPGAQKYISDLSGYKSGSPWYTWQRSEHNPTLAVLVLDLLGKTCTGVRAGKVK
;
A
#
# COMPACT_ATOMS: atom_id res chain seq x y z
N MET A 1 4.06 -12.77 8.11
CA MET A 1 3.92 -12.08 6.80
C MET A 1 5.02 -12.61 5.87
N PHE A 2 5.05 -12.32 4.57
CA PHE A 2 6.29 -12.54 3.79
C PHE A 2 7.27 -11.40 4.11
N SER A 3 8.57 -11.67 4.22
CA SER A 3 9.57 -10.62 4.45
C SER A 3 9.93 -9.87 3.18
N THR A 4 9.91 -10.55 2.03
CA THR A 4 10.28 -9.98 0.74
C THR A 4 9.23 -10.26 -0.31
N LEU A 5 9.15 -9.35 -1.28
CA LEU A 5 8.30 -9.45 -2.46
C LEU A 5 9.15 -9.19 -3.70
N LEU A 6 9.11 -10.10 -4.65
CA LEU A 6 9.74 -9.95 -5.97
C LEU A 6 8.66 -9.87 -7.03
N ILE A 7 8.70 -8.85 -7.89
CA ILE A 7 7.70 -8.63 -8.93
C ILE A 7 8.40 -8.53 -10.29
N HIS A 8 8.19 -9.52 -11.16
CA HIS A 8 8.70 -9.49 -12.53
C HIS A 8 7.85 -8.59 -13.42
N GLY A 9 8.52 -7.96 -14.40
CA GLY A 9 7.87 -7.10 -15.38
C GLY A 9 7.29 -5.84 -14.76
N CYS A 10 7.92 -5.32 -13.69
CA CYS A 10 7.47 -4.13 -12.97
C CYS A 10 8.13 -2.84 -13.48
N GLY A 11 9.14 -2.96 -14.33
CA GLY A 11 9.83 -1.85 -14.96
C GLY A 11 10.57 -2.26 -16.22
N HIS A 12 11.21 -1.29 -16.85
CA HIS A 12 12.14 -1.53 -17.95
C HIS A 12 13.51 -0.91 -17.63
N HIS A 13 14.57 -1.61 -17.98
CA HIS A 13 15.93 -1.08 -17.96
C HIS A 13 16.59 -1.40 -19.29
N SER A 14 17.09 -0.37 -19.99
CA SER A 14 17.64 -0.51 -21.35
C SER A 14 16.66 -1.15 -22.36
N GLY A 15 15.35 -0.92 -22.17
CA GLY A 15 14.28 -1.47 -23.02
C GLY A 15 13.82 -2.89 -22.66
N GLU A 16 14.53 -3.58 -21.77
CA GLU A 16 14.20 -4.94 -21.35
C GLU A 16 13.36 -4.93 -20.05
N PRO A 17 12.35 -5.81 -19.93
CA PRO A 17 11.60 -5.97 -18.68
C PRO A 17 12.52 -6.34 -17.52
N THR A 18 12.35 -5.67 -16.38
CA THR A 18 13.11 -5.96 -15.16
C THR A 18 12.21 -6.27 -13.98
N SER A 19 12.79 -6.89 -12.95
CA SER A 19 12.12 -7.27 -11.72
C SER A 19 12.42 -6.28 -10.61
N PHE A 20 11.41 -6.02 -9.79
CA PHE A 20 11.54 -5.12 -8.65
C PHE A 20 11.43 -5.90 -7.35
N SER A 21 12.30 -5.57 -6.39
CA SER A 21 12.31 -6.20 -5.06
C SER A 21 11.82 -5.21 -4.01
N PHE A 22 11.02 -5.72 -3.08
CA PHE A 22 10.46 -4.95 -1.99
C PHE A 22 10.64 -5.70 -0.67
N ASN A 23 10.80 -4.94 0.40
CA ASN A 23 10.80 -5.47 1.76
C ASN A 23 9.46 -5.20 2.41
N VAL A 24 9.05 -6.09 3.30
CA VAL A 24 7.88 -5.85 4.16
C VAL A 24 8.07 -4.54 4.91
N ALA A 25 7.00 -3.74 5.00
CA ALA A 25 7.02 -2.45 5.66
C ALA A 25 5.91 -2.38 6.71
N PRO A 26 6.13 -1.67 7.82
CA PRO A 26 5.06 -1.43 8.77
C PRO A 26 3.97 -0.59 8.10
N SER A 27 2.72 -0.82 8.48
CA SER A 27 1.59 0.02 8.07
C SER A 27 1.61 1.38 8.80
N PHE A 28 0.68 2.29 8.47
CA PHE A 28 0.61 3.61 9.12
C PHE A 28 -0.67 3.77 9.98
N PRO A 29 -0.56 3.64 11.31
CA PRO A 29 -1.70 3.78 12.22
C PRO A 29 -2.39 5.14 12.16
N GLY A 30 -3.70 5.14 12.39
CA GLY A 30 -4.51 6.34 12.57
C GLY A 30 -4.60 6.82 14.00
N SER A 31 -4.82 8.12 14.18
CA SER A 31 -5.22 8.66 15.50
C SER A 31 -6.59 8.13 15.92
N SER A 32 -6.84 8.02 17.23
CA SER A 32 -8.16 7.68 17.75
C SER A 32 -9.07 8.90 17.70
N TRP A 33 -10.33 8.72 17.27
CA TRP A 33 -11.35 9.75 17.32
C TRP A 33 -12.12 9.64 18.63
N GLU A 34 -11.79 10.46 19.62
CA GLU A 34 -12.61 10.53 20.83
C GLU A 34 -12.42 11.87 21.57
N GLN A 35 -13.53 12.57 21.83
CA GLN A 35 -13.54 13.87 22.50
C GLN A 35 -13.36 13.77 24.03
N GLN A 36 -13.49 12.59 24.64
CA GLN A 36 -13.75 12.46 26.09
C GLN A 36 -12.97 11.37 26.83
N THR A 37 -12.25 10.47 26.15
CA THR A 37 -11.45 9.44 26.83
C THR A 37 -9.98 9.85 26.87
N THR A 38 -9.37 9.80 28.06
CA THR A 38 -7.92 9.97 28.25
C THR A 38 -7.17 8.65 28.09
N LEU A 39 -7.84 7.63 27.57
CA LEU A 39 -7.27 6.30 27.45
C LEU A 39 -6.51 6.17 26.12
N PRO A 40 -5.32 5.57 26.13
CA PRO A 40 -4.60 5.27 24.90
C PRO A 40 -5.40 4.28 24.04
N ALA A 41 -5.17 4.33 22.72
CA ALA A 41 -5.67 3.31 21.81
C ALA A 41 -5.11 1.92 22.21
N PRO A 42 -5.90 0.85 22.05
CA PRO A 42 -5.45 -0.50 22.41
C PRO A 42 -4.21 -0.91 21.63
N GLU A 43 -3.42 -1.86 22.16
CA GLU A 43 -2.19 -2.34 21.50
C GLU A 43 -2.42 -2.90 20.10
N THR A 44 -3.59 -3.48 19.84
CA THR A 44 -3.99 -3.98 18.52
C THR A 44 -4.10 -2.87 17.45
N TRP A 45 -4.15 -1.61 17.86
CA TRP A 45 -4.20 -0.44 17.00
C TRP A 45 -2.83 -0.09 16.39
N ALA A 46 -1.74 -0.59 16.97
CA ALA A 46 -0.41 -0.44 16.38
C ALA A 46 -0.35 -1.11 14.99
N SER A 47 0.66 -0.74 14.19
CA SER A 47 0.97 -1.51 12.98
C SER A 47 1.36 -2.93 13.37
N LYS A 48 1.02 -3.90 12.53
CA LYS A 48 1.44 -5.29 12.76
C LYS A 48 2.96 -5.39 12.90
N ASP A 49 3.42 -6.18 13.87
CA ASP A 49 4.84 -6.47 14.03
C ASP A 49 5.35 -7.31 12.83
N ILE A 50 6.43 -6.82 12.22
CA ILE A 50 7.07 -7.41 11.04
C ILE A 50 8.42 -8.04 11.36
N SER A 51 8.86 -8.03 12.63
CA SER A 51 10.13 -8.61 13.07
C SER A 51 10.26 -10.11 12.74
N GLU A 52 9.13 -10.82 12.84
CA GLU A 52 9.01 -12.27 12.54
C GLU A 52 8.57 -12.54 11.08
N ALA A 53 8.60 -11.53 10.20
CA ALA A 53 8.33 -11.75 8.78
C ALA A 53 9.46 -12.58 8.17
N GLU A 54 9.10 -13.56 7.35
CA GLU A 54 10.07 -14.45 6.70
C GLU A 54 9.62 -14.85 5.30
N GLY A 55 10.58 -15.34 4.51
CA GLY A 55 10.31 -15.90 3.20
C GLY A 55 10.07 -14.86 2.10
N CYS A 56 9.79 -15.36 0.89
CA CYS A 56 9.67 -14.57 -0.32
C CYS A 56 8.37 -14.91 -1.06
N LEU A 57 7.64 -13.87 -1.48
CA LEU A 57 6.56 -13.97 -2.44
C LEU A 57 7.04 -13.48 -3.81
N GLU A 58 6.94 -14.31 -4.83
CA GLU A 58 7.38 -13.99 -6.19
C GLU A 58 6.17 -13.93 -7.11
N LEU A 59 6.02 -12.81 -7.82
CA LEU A 59 4.87 -12.49 -8.64
C LEU A 59 5.30 -12.07 -10.05
N SER A 60 4.47 -12.38 -11.04
CA SER A 60 4.59 -11.82 -12.39
C SER A 60 3.49 -10.80 -12.61
N LEU A 61 3.87 -9.53 -12.82
CA LEU A 61 2.91 -8.47 -13.11
C LEU A 61 2.14 -8.79 -14.40
N GLN A 62 0.83 -8.56 -14.39
CA GLN A 62 -0.05 -8.79 -15.54
C GLN A 62 -0.71 -7.47 -15.95
N ASN A 63 -2.03 -7.49 -16.11
CA ASN A 63 -2.78 -6.39 -16.67
C ASN A 63 -3.05 -5.32 -15.61
N ARG A 64 -2.99 -4.06 -16.03
CA ARG A 64 -3.57 -2.95 -15.28
C ARG A 64 -5.08 -3.12 -15.23
N ILE A 65 -5.66 -3.18 -14.03
CA ILE A 65 -7.09 -3.39 -13.83
C ILE A 65 -7.83 -2.12 -13.39
N SER A 66 -7.13 -1.18 -12.74
CA SER A 66 -7.74 0.06 -12.28
C SER A 66 -6.70 1.15 -12.02
N GLU A 67 -7.16 2.38 -11.92
CA GLU A 67 -6.42 3.51 -11.38
C GLU A 67 -7.38 4.37 -10.56
N GLY A 68 -6.93 4.80 -9.39
CA GLY A 68 -7.61 5.80 -8.58
C GLY A 68 -6.68 6.96 -8.22
N ARG A 69 -7.14 7.79 -7.28
CA ARG A 69 -6.37 8.91 -6.72
C ARG A 69 -5.00 8.46 -6.20
N ILE A 70 -5.01 7.52 -5.25
CA ILE A 70 -3.84 7.08 -4.48
C ILE A 70 -2.90 6.16 -5.27
N GLY A 71 -3.45 5.32 -6.15
CA GLY A 71 -2.67 4.21 -6.68
C GLY A 71 -3.19 3.63 -7.98
N VAL A 72 -2.36 2.78 -8.57
CA VAL A 72 -2.64 2.02 -9.78
C VAL A 72 -2.70 0.55 -9.42
N THR A 73 -3.72 -0.15 -9.90
CA THR A 73 -3.97 -1.53 -9.55
C THR A 73 -3.73 -2.44 -10.75
N PHE A 74 -3.04 -3.55 -10.50
CA PHE A 74 -2.74 -4.59 -11.48
C PHE A 74 -3.19 -5.95 -10.95
N SER A 75 -3.48 -6.88 -11.85
CA SER A 75 -3.43 -8.30 -11.50
C SER A 75 -2.00 -8.81 -11.58
N ALA A 76 -1.68 -9.85 -10.83
CA ALA A 76 -0.40 -10.55 -10.89
C ALA A 76 -0.58 -12.05 -10.65
N LEU A 77 0.24 -12.86 -11.31
CA LEU A 77 0.28 -14.31 -11.08
C LEU A 77 1.26 -14.63 -9.95
N VAL A 78 0.89 -15.57 -9.08
CA VAL A 78 1.81 -16.11 -8.07
C VAL A 78 2.74 -17.12 -8.72
N VAL A 79 4.01 -16.77 -8.84
CA VAL A 79 5.05 -17.61 -9.45
C VAL A 79 5.54 -18.62 -8.42
N SER A 80 6.02 -18.12 -7.28
CA SER A 80 6.49 -18.92 -6.16
C SER A 80 6.16 -18.22 -4.84
N ALA A 81 6.07 -19.01 -3.77
CA ALA A 81 5.90 -18.47 -2.43
C ALA A 81 6.57 -19.39 -1.42
N THR A 82 7.55 -18.88 -0.68
CA THR A 82 8.35 -19.67 0.26
C THR A 82 8.32 -19.04 1.64
N LYS A 83 8.21 -19.87 2.70
CA LYS A 83 8.34 -19.49 4.13
C LYS A 83 8.97 -20.62 4.93
N GLY A 84 9.91 -20.32 5.83
CA GLY A 84 10.63 -21.34 6.59
C GLY A 84 11.26 -22.44 5.72
N GLY A 85 11.69 -22.09 4.51
CA GLY A 85 12.22 -23.05 3.51
C GLY A 85 11.20 -23.98 2.86
N LYS A 86 9.90 -23.77 3.08
CA LYS A 86 8.81 -24.58 2.52
C LYS A 86 8.04 -23.81 1.45
N ASP A 87 7.60 -24.53 0.42
CA ASP A 87 6.65 -23.99 -0.57
C ASP A 87 5.26 -23.83 0.08
N VAL A 88 4.78 -22.59 0.13
CA VAL A 88 3.46 -22.22 0.65
C VAL A 88 2.53 -21.72 -0.45
N ARG A 89 2.94 -21.75 -1.72
CA ARG A 89 2.12 -21.35 -2.87
C ARG A 89 0.76 -22.06 -2.90
N PRO A 90 0.61 -23.36 -2.55
CA PRO A 90 -0.70 -24.00 -2.54
C PRO A 90 -1.73 -23.38 -1.58
N SER A 91 -1.29 -22.56 -0.62
CA SER A 91 -2.17 -21.82 0.30
C SER A 91 -2.60 -20.44 -0.20
N LEU A 92 -2.06 -20.02 -1.36
CA LEU A 92 -2.34 -18.74 -1.99
C LEU A 92 -3.24 -18.93 -3.21
N PRO A 93 -4.01 -17.89 -3.60
CA PRO A 93 -4.68 -17.89 -4.88
C PRO A 93 -3.66 -17.89 -6.02
N GLU A 94 -4.04 -18.40 -7.19
CA GLU A 94 -3.19 -18.37 -8.39
C GLU A 94 -2.87 -16.94 -8.85
N SER A 95 -3.81 -16.02 -8.63
CA SER A 95 -3.67 -14.60 -8.96
C SER A 95 -3.99 -13.72 -7.76
N VAL A 96 -3.24 -12.63 -7.64
CA VAL A 96 -3.43 -11.59 -6.63
C VAL A 96 -3.64 -10.23 -7.30
N CYS A 97 -4.10 -9.29 -6.49
CA CYS A 97 -4.25 -7.90 -6.83
C CYS A 97 -3.08 -7.12 -6.22
N LEU A 98 -2.42 -6.29 -7.03
CA LEU A 98 -1.35 -5.40 -6.61
C LEU A 98 -1.81 -3.98 -6.74
N LYS A 99 -1.84 -3.24 -5.62
CA LYS A 99 -2.08 -1.80 -5.62
C LYS A 99 -0.77 -1.09 -5.36
N PHE A 100 -0.24 -0.42 -6.37
CA PHE A 100 0.94 0.41 -6.25
C PHE A 100 0.53 1.84 -5.91
N ALA A 101 1.21 2.45 -4.95
CA ALA A 101 1.03 3.87 -4.67
C ALA A 101 1.62 4.69 -5.82
N LYS A 102 0.98 5.81 -6.15
CA LYS A 102 1.68 6.86 -6.89
C LYS A 102 2.70 7.50 -5.95
N GLN A 103 3.74 8.09 -6.53
CA GLN A 103 4.87 8.66 -5.78
C GLN A 103 4.43 9.66 -4.70
N GLU A 104 3.30 10.32 -4.90
CA GLU A 104 2.74 11.33 -4.02
C GLU A 104 1.96 10.74 -2.84
N PHE A 105 1.66 9.44 -2.84
CA PHE A 105 0.64 8.84 -1.96
C PHE A 105 1.09 7.56 -1.22
N CYS A 106 2.39 7.38 -0.97
CA CYS A 106 2.90 6.19 -0.30
C CYS A 106 2.42 6.08 1.16
N ARG A 107 2.31 7.20 1.89
CA ARG A 107 1.83 7.25 3.28
C ARG A 107 0.34 6.95 3.37
N SER A 108 -0.45 7.41 2.41
CA SER A 108 -1.87 7.08 2.23
C SER A 108 -2.06 5.58 1.98
N LEU A 109 -1.22 4.96 1.15
CA LEU A 109 -1.28 3.51 0.95
C LEU A 109 -0.86 2.73 2.20
N ALA A 110 0.14 3.22 2.96
CA ALA A 110 0.50 2.64 4.25
C ALA A 110 -0.66 2.74 5.27
N ARG A 111 -1.43 3.83 5.25
CA ARG A 111 -2.66 3.97 6.06
C ARG A 111 -3.74 2.98 5.63
N GLU A 112 -3.90 2.76 4.34
CA GLU A 112 -4.83 1.75 3.81
C GLU A 112 -4.43 0.33 4.22
N ALA A 113 -3.13 0.01 4.20
CA ALA A 113 -2.62 -1.26 4.72
C ALA A 113 -3.01 -1.48 6.19
N TRP A 114 -2.88 -0.43 7.00
CA TRP A 114 -3.26 -0.48 8.41
C TRP A 114 -4.76 -0.75 8.60
N PHE A 115 -5.63 -0.13 7.79
CA PHE A 115 -7.06 -0.45 7.82
C PHE A 115 -7.35 -1.93 7.56
N TYR A 116 -6.65 -2.57 6.61
CA TYR A 116 -6.84 -4.00 6.36
C TYR A 116 -6.39 -4.87 7.54
N GLU A 117 -5.34 -4.49 8.27
CA GLU A 117 -4.92 -5.16 9.50
C GLU A 117 -6.02 -5.07 10.56
N GLN A 118 -6.53 -3.86 10.80
CA GLN A 118 -7.57 -3.63 11.81
C GLN A 118 -8.87 -4.37 11.49
N LEU A 119 -9.31 -4.34 10.22
CA LEU A 119 -10.55 -5.00 9.83
C LEU A 119 -10.44 -6.53 9.88
N ALA A 120 -9.26 -7.09 9.55
CA ALA A 120 -9.04 -8.53 9.62
C ALA A 120 -9.07 -9.05 11.06
N ASP A 121 -8.50 -8.31 12.00
CA ASP A 121 -8.34 -8.77 13.39
C ASP A 121 -9.51 -8.34 14.30
N SER A 122 -10.18 -7.22 14.00
CA SER A 122 -11.15 -6.60 14.93
C SER A 122 -12.61 -6.61 14.45
N CYS A 123 -12.89 -6.85 13.16
CA CYS A 123 -14.24 -6.71 12.59
C CYS A 123 -14.83 -8.04 12.13
N GLN A 124 -15.25 -8.87 13.09
CA GLN A 124 -15.97 -10.11 12.79
C GLN A 124 -17.24 -9.85 11.96
N GLY A 125 -17.49 -10.70 10.97
CA GLY A 125 -18.67 -10.62 10.10
C GLY A 125 -18.57 -9.60 8.95
N THR A 126 -17.44 -8.89 8.81
CA THR A 126 -17.21 -7.99 7.67
C THR A 126 -16.52 -8.73 6.53
N SER A 127 -16.96 -8.48 5.29
CA SER A 127 -16.27 -8.95 4.10
C SER A 127 -15.12 -8.00 3.79
N VAL A 128 -13.89 -8.45 4.04
CA VAL A 128 -12.66 -7.71 3.70
C VAL A 128 -11.79 -8.55 2.78
N PRO A 129 -11.14 -7.93 1.78
CA PRO A 129 -10.15 -8.63 0.97
C PRO A 129 -8.99 -9.04 1.88
N ARG A 130 -8.50 -10.27 1.71
CA ARG A 130 -7.31 -10.70 2.44
C ARG A 130 -6.12 -9.85 1.99
N CYS A 131 -5.42 -9.27 2.95
CA CYS A 131 -4.15 -8.58 2.73
C CYS A 131 -3.00 -9.54 3.01
N TYR A 132 -2.13 -9.75 2.02
CA TYR A 132 -0.96 -10.62 2.13
C TYR A 132 0.29 -9.87 2.62
N GLY A 133 0.24 -8.54 2.61
CA GLY A 133 1.27 -7.67 3.16
C GLY A 133 1.35 -6.33 2.45
N PHE A 134 1.97 -5.39 3.14
CA PHE A 134 2.39 -4.10 2.61
C PHE A 134 3.91 -4.09 2.49
N PHE A 135 4.41 -3.71 1.32
CA PHE A 135 5.82 -3.76 1.00
C PHE A 135 6.26 -2.42 0.47
N SER A 136 7.50 -2.05 0.78
CA SER A 136 8.11 -0.83 0.26
C SER A 136 9.57 -1.05 -0.11
N SER A 137 10.07 -0.15 -0.94
CA SER A 137 11.46 -0.02 -1.33
C SER A 137 11.70 1.41 -1.81
N THR A 138 12.91 1.71 -2.26
CA THR A 138 13.23 2.95 -2.98
C THR A 138 13.72 2.63 -4.38
N MET A 139 13.57 3.56 -5.32
CA MET A 139 14.04 3.35 -6.70
C MET A 139 15.54 3.03 -6.76
N GLY A 140 16.34 3.60 -5.85
CA GLY A 140 17.79 3.38 -5.74
C GLY A 140 18.19 1.96 -5.34
N GLU A 141 17.26 1.18 -4.80
CA GLU A 141 17.46 -0.24 -4.48
C GLU A 141 17.15 -1.16 -5.68
N GLN A 142 16.64 -0.61 -6.79
CA GLN A 142 16.17 -1.38 -7.92
C GLN A 142 17.26 -1.59 -8.99
N PRO A 143 17.27 -2.75 -9.68
CA PRO A 143 18.20 -2.99 -10.77
C PRO A 143 18.05 -1.96 -11.88
N GLY A 144 19.17 -1.35 -12.28
CA GLY A 144 19.21 -0.37 -13.38
C GLY A 144 18.98 1.08 -12.97
N TYR A 145 18.86 1.40 -11.68
CA TYR A 145 18.84 2.79 -11.22
C TYR A 145 20.13 3.54 -11.63
N PRO A 146 20.04 4.80 -12.11
CA PRO A 146 18.84 5.64 -12.21
C PRO A 146 18.04 5.48 -13.52
N ASP A 147 18.51 4.68 -14.46
CA ASP A 147 17.98 4.55 -15.83
C ASP A 147 16.85 3.51 -15.96
N VAL A 148 16.16 3.20 -14.86
CA VAL A 148 15.06 2.24 -14.80
C VAL A 148 13.72 2.97 -14.79
N THR A 149 12.77 2.51 -15.60
CA THR A 149 11.38 2.98 -15.55
C THR A 149 10.54 2.08 -14.66
N PHE A 150 9.48 2.64 -14.07
CA PHE A 150 8.55 1.91 -13.23
C PHE A 150 7.16 1.92 -13.85
N ILE A 151 6.73 0.77 -14.38
CA ILE A 151 5.51 0.60 -15.16
C ILE A 151 4.26 1.13 -14.43
N PRO A 152 4.08 0.91 -13.11
CA PRO A 152 2.92 1.46 -12.40
C PRO A 152 2.78 2.98 -12.44
N TRP A 153 3.86 3.72 -12.74
CA TRP A 153 3.83 5.17 -12.86
C TRP A 153 3.75 5.68 -14.30
N GLU A 154 3.76 4.79 -15.29
CA GLU A 154 3.60 5.14 -16.69
C GLU A 154 2.11 5.33 -17.04
N LYS A 155 1.83 6.30 -17.93
CA LYS A 155 0.49 6.55 -18.47
C LYS A 155 -0.58 6.71 -17.37
N ARG A 156 -0.29 7.51 -16.33
CA ARG A 156 -1.27 7.87 -15.29
C ARG A 156 -2.39 8.71 -15.89
N ILE A 157 -3.63 8.39 -15.54
CA ILE A 157 -4.83 9.13 -15.95
C ILE A 157 -5.10 10.26 -14.95
N TYR A 158 -4.87 10.04 -13.66
CA TYR A 158 -5.11 11.03 -12.61
C TYR A 158 -3.78 11.50 -12.02
N ARG A 159 -3.57 12.81 -11.96
CA ARG A 159 -2.45 13.47 -11.31
C ARG A 159 -2.88 14.04 -9.96
N LEU A 160 -1.90 14.35 -9.12
CA LEU A 160 -2.15 14.99 -7.81
C LEU A 160 -2.99 16.26 -7.96
N GLU A 161 -2.59 17.11 -8.91
CA GLU A 161 -3.26 18.37 -9.26
C GLU A 161 -4.70 18.21 -9.77
N ASP A 162 -5.11 17.00 -10.20
CA ASP A 162 -6.48 16.73 -10.64
C ASP A 162 -7.42 16.39 -9.47
N THR A 163 -6.86 15.98 -8.32
CA THR A 163 -7.62 15.37 -7.22
C THR A 163 -7.46 16.07 -5.88
N ASP A 164 -6.39 16.84 -5.70
CA ASP A 164 -6.01 17.41 -4.41
C ASP A 164 -5.49 18.84 -4.57
N ASP A 165 -5.90 19.70 -3.63
CA ASP A 165 -5.39 21.06 -3.52
C ASP A 165 -4.02 21.08 -2.84
N VAL A 166 -3.16 22.01 -3.28
CA VAL A 166 -1.90 22.30 -2.58
C VAL A 166 -2.24 23.00 -1.27
N LEU A 167 -1.96 22.32 -0.17
CA LEU A 167 -2.15 22.87 1.17
C LEU A 167 -1.13 23.97 1.48
N SER A 168 -1.59 25.01 2.18
CA SER A 168 -0.79 26.20 2.52
C SER A 168 -0.22 26.21 3.94
N TRP A 169 -0.31 25.10 4.67
CA TRP A 169 0.02 24.99 6.09
C TRP A 169 1.01 23.86 6.35
N ASP A 170 1.77 23.97 7.44
CA ASP A 170 2.85 23.05 7.78
C ASP A 170 2.29 21.67 8.14
N ASN A 171 2.39 20.72 7.21
CA ASN A 171 2.01 19.33 7.41
C ASN A 171 3.26 18.45 7.61
N PRO A 172 3.23 17.40 8.45
CA PRO A 172 4.38 16.52 8.63
C PRO A 172 4.76 15.72 7.37
N SER A 173 3.87 15.64 6.38
CA SER A 173 4.06 14.95 5.09
C SER A 173 3.30 15.68 3.97
N PRO A 174 3.80 15.70 2.72
CA PRO A 174 3.05 16.23 1.58
C PRO A 174 1.82 15.37 1.23
N ASP A 175 1.87 14.07 1.55
CA ASP A 175 0.75 13.16 1.51
C ASP A 175 -0.05 13.28 2.81
N TRP A 176 -0.89 14.31 2.88
CA TRP A 176 -1.63 14.64 4.09
C TRP A 176 -2.85 13.73 4.29
N LEU A 177 -3.18 13.45 5.54
CA LEU A 177 -4.35 12.67 5.93
C LEU A 177 -5.32 13.54 6.74
N PRO A 178 -6.61 13.17 6.82
CA PRO A 178 -7.60 13.94 7.59
C PRO A 178 -7.21 14.19 9.05
N ASP A 179 -6.46 13.26 9.64
CA ASP A 179 -5.98 13.34 11.01
C ASP A 179 -4.69 14.16 11.18
N ASP A 180 -4.21 14.83 10.12
CA ASP A 180 -3.20 15.87 10.24
C ASP A 180 -3.82 17.26 10.39
N GLN A 181 -5.02 17.50 9.83
CA GLN A 181 -5.69 18.81 9.68
C GLN A 181 -5.52 19.71 10.92
N PRO A 182 -5.24 21.02 10.81
CA PRO A 182 -4.97 21.79 12.01
C PRO A 182 -6.28 21.94 12.78
N GLY A 183 -6.24 21.61 14.06
CA GLY A 183 -7.43 21.55 14.90
C GLY A 183 -8.15 20.20 14.87
N ALA A 184 -7.74 19.24 14.05
CA ALA A 184 -8.16 17.85 14.21
C ALA A 184 -7.76 17.33 15.59
N GLN A 185 -6.61 17.78 16.12
CA GLN A 185 -6.10 17.47 17.47
C GLN A 185 -7.06 17.84 18.62
N LYS A 186 -8.12 18.61 18.34
CA LYS A 186 -9.21 18.85 19.31
C LYS A 186 -10.12 17.63 19.51
N TYR A 187 -10.14 16.72 18.54
CA TYR A 187 -11.08 15.60 18.44
C TYR A 187 -10.39 14.26 18.21
N ILE A 188 -9.11 14.29 17.82
CA ILE A 188 -8.27 13.11 17.67
C ILE A 188 -7.14 13.14 18.70
N SER A 189 -6.74 11.97 19.16
CA SER A 189 -5.58 11.81 20.02
C SER A 189 -4.63 10.75 19.49
N ASP A 190 -3.34 10.91 19.77
CA ASP A 190 -2.30 9.90 19.55
C ASP A 190 -1.59 9.62 20.88
N LEU A 191 -2.36 9.39 21.94
CA LEU A 191 -1.82 9.16 23.29
C LEU A 191 -0.89 7.94 23.35
N SER A 192 -1.13 6.94 22.49
CA SER A 192 -0.26 5.76 22.38
C SER A 192 1.02 6.02 21.59
N GLY A 193 1.09 7.11 20.82
CA GLY A 193 2.22 7.43 19.94
C GLY A 193 2.35 6.52 18.71
N TYR A 194 1.34 5.72 18.38
CA TYR A 194 1.41 4.78 17.25
C TYR A 194 1.48 5.51 15.90
N LYS A 195 0.78 6.64 15.78
CA LYS A 195 0.85 7.46 14.56
C LYS A 195 2.21 8.16 14.52
N SER A 196 2.52 8.98 15.53
CA SER A 196 3.73 9.82 15.56
C SER A 196 5.04 9.05 15.60
N GLY A 197 5.05 7.85 16.17
CA GLY A 197 6.21 6.94 16.19
C GLY A 197 6.40 6.13 14.91
N SER A 198 5.45 6.16 13.96
CA SER A 198 5.57 5.45 12.69
C SER A 198 6.57 6.12 11.76
N PRO A 199 7.38 5.37 10.98
CA PRO A 199 8.26 5.96 9.96
C PRO A 199 7.49 6.72 8.88
N TRP A 200 6.19 6.44 8.73
CA TRP A 200 5.32 7.12 7.79
C TRP A 200 4.82 8.48 8.28
N TYR A 201 4.98 8.81 9.57
CA TYR A 201 4.46 10.07 10.12
C TYR A 201 5.09 11.29 9.44
N THR A 202 6.41 11.29 9.36
CA THR A 202 7.22 12.36 8.74
C THR A 202 7.76 11.95 7.38
N TRP A 203 7.15 10.97 6.72
CA TRP A 203 7.60 10.52 5.40
C TRP A 203 7.51 11.68 4.40
N GLN A 204 8.53 11.79 3.55
CA GLN A 204 8.65 12.83 2.54
C GLN A 204 8.91 12.18 1.19
N ARG A 205 8.23 12.66 0.15
CA ARG A 205 8.52 12.24 -1.22
C ARG A 205 9.92 12.70 -1.61
N SER A 206 10.69 11.83 -2.24
CA SER A 206 11.97 12.16 -2.85
C SER A 206 11.82 12.15 -4.37
N GLU A 207 12.31 13.19 -5.05
CA GLU A 207 12.32 13.23 -6.51
C GLU A 207 13.45 12.39 -7.11
N HIS A 208 14.59 12.31 -6.43
CA HIS A 208 15.77 11.59 -6.90
C HIS A 208 15.75 10.10 -6.57
N ASN A 209 15.21 9.74 -5.41
CA ASN A 209 15.11 8.36 -4.97
C ASN A 209 13.71 8.09 -4.42
N PRO A 210 12.68 8.05 -5.27
CA PRO A 210 11.31 7.97 -4.81
C PRO A 210 11.02 6.64 -4.13
N THR A 211 10.17 6.69 -3.10
CA THR A 211 9.65 5.49 -2.43
C THR A 211 8.70 4.77 -3.38
N LEU A 212 8.85 3.45 -3.43
CA LEU A 212 7.95 2.52 -4.10
C LEU A 212 7.17 1.80 -3.01
N ALA A 213 5.84 1.80 -3.09
CA ALA A 213 4.99 1.12 -2.11
C ALA A 213 3.91 0.31 -2.83
N VAL A 214 3.70 -0.92 -2.36
CA VAL A 214 2.76 -1.86 -2.94
C VAL A 214 2.02 -2.64 -1.87
N LEU A 215 0.72 -2.80 -2.08
CA LEU A 215 -0.16 -3.62 -1.26
C LEU A 215 -0.58 -4.86 -2.05
N VAL A 216 -0.43 -6.04 -1.44
CA VAL A 216 -0.82 -7.32 -2.04
C VAL A 216 -2.15 -7.78 -1.44
N LEU A 217 -3.16 -7.90 -2.28
CA LEU A 217 -4.54 -8.23 -1.88
C LEU A 217 -5.06 -9.45 -2.66
N ASP A 218 -6.10 -10.09 -2.13
CA ASP A 218 -6.90 -11.02 -2.93
C ASP A 218 -7.49 -10.34 -4.18
N LEU A 219 -7.44 -11.04 -5.30
CA LEU A 219 -8.19 -10.68 -6.50
C LEU A 219 -9.50 -11.48 -6.51
N LEU A 220 -10.61 -10.83 -6.18
CA LEU A 220 -11.93 -11.48 -6.08
C LEU A 220 -12.88 -11.02 -7.18
N GLY A 221 -13.71 -11.97 -7.63
CA GLY A 221 -14.80 -11.69 -8.57
C GLY A 221 -14.34 -11.36 -9.98
N LYS A 222 -15.30 -10.99 -10.83
CA LYS A 222 -15.04 -10.49 -12.19
C LYS A 222 -14.85 -8.97 -12.14
N THR A 223 -14.07 -8.43 -13.06
CA THR A 223 -13.94 -6.98 -13.25
C THR A 223 -15.33 -6.35 -13.34
N CYS A 224 -15.62 -5.39 -12.46
CA CYS A 224 -16.84 -4.62 -12.53
C CYS A 224 -16.77 -3.70 -13.76
N THR A 225 -17.51 -4.03 -14.82
CA THR A 225 -17.51 -3.28 -16.08
C THR A 225 -18.42 -2.06 -16.09
N GLY A 226 -19.10 -1.77 -14.97
CA GLY A 226 -19.95 -0.58 -14.82
C GLY A 226 -21.18 -0.51 -15.74
N VAL A 227 -21.42 -1.51 -16.59
CA VAL A 227 -22.65 -1.59 -17.39
C VAL A 227 -23.79 -1.93 -16.43
N ARG A 228 -24.59 -0.93 -16.04
CA ARG A 228 -25.87 -1.16 -15.36
C ARG A 228 -26.69 -2.13 -16.23
N ALA A 229 -26.87 -3.36 -15.75
CA ALA A 229 -27.80 -4.31 -16.35
C ALA A 229 -29.21 -3.76 -16.19
N GLY A 230 -29.71 -3.04 -17.21
CA GLY A 230 -31.02 -2.39 -17.12
C GLY A 230 -31.28 -1.26 -18.12
N LYS A 231 -31.02 -1.51 -19.40
CA LYS A 231 -31.82 -0.94 -20.51
C LYS A 231 -31.94 -1.99 -21.60
N VAL A 232 -32.65 -3.08 -21.28
CA VAL A 232 -33.32 -3.86 -22.33
C VAL A 232 -34.48 -2.99 -22.77
N LYS A 233 -34.44 -2.51 -24.01
CA LYS A 233 -35.56 -1.84 -24.66
C LYS A 233 -36.67 -2.84 -24.95
#